data_AF-A0ABC8L1J0-F1
#
_entry.id   AF-A0ABC8L1J0-F1
#
_cell.length_a   1.000
_cell.length_b   1.000
_cell.length_c   1.000
_cell.angle_alpha   90.00
_cell.angle_beta   90.00
_cell.angle_gamma   90.00
#
_symmetry.space_group_name_H-M   'P 1'
#
loop_
_entity.id
_entity.type
_entity.pdbx_description
1 polymer ?
#
loop_
_entity_poly.entity_id
_entity_poly.type
_entity_poly.pdbx_seq_one_letter_code
_entity_poly.pdbx_strand_id
1 'polypeptide(L)'
;MFDDIAKNKENPRPGIIINSPNGDDVYSGVPKDYTGYDVNVGNLFAVILGNKTALKGGSGKVVDSGPNDHIFIYYSDHGGPGVLGMPTSPALYANDLNNVLKKKHASGTYKSLVFYLEACESRCIFEGLLPEGLNIYATTASNAEESSWGTYCPGEDTSVLSEYETCLGDLYSVAWMEDRYDSVTVCGDLECQDQLNERNKPFFDLCDGIFMNYTWKVLFLV
;
A
#
# COMPACT_ATOMS: atom_id res chain seq x y z
N MET A 1 6.48 -9.54 -0.43
CA MET A 1 7.74 -8.98 -0.96
C MET A 1 8.53 -10.10 -1.61
N PHE A 2 9.17 -9.88 -2.76
CA PHE A 2 9.90 -10.96 -3.45
C PHE A 2 11.17 -11.40 -2.70
N ASP A 3 11.76 -10.49 -1.91
CA ASP A 3 12.88 -10.74 -1.00
C ASP A 3 14.27 -10.91 -1.65
N ASP A 4 14.50 -10.15 -2.73
CA ASP A 4 15.73 -10.14 -3.53
C ASP A 4 16.56 -8.86 -3.41
N ILE A 5 16.17 -7.93 -2.53
CA ILE A 5 16.83 -6.63 -2.35
C ILE A 5 17.90 -6.65 -1.25
N ALA A 6 17.58 -7.14 -0.04
CA ALA A 6 18.50 -7.05 1.09
C ALA A 6 19.84 -7.79 0.86
N LYS A 7 19.83 -8.88 0.09
CA LYS A 7 21.04 -9.65 -0.25
C LYS A 7 21.46 -9.48 -1.72
N ASN A 8 20.92 -8.48 -2.40
CA ASN A 8 21.31 -8.18 -3.77
C ASN A 8 22.81 -7.81 -3.82
N LYS A 9 23.49 -8.17 -4.90
CA LYS A 9 24.90 -7.79 -5.09
C LYS A 9 25.09 -6.28 -5.31
N GLU A 10 24.05 -5.63 -5.80
CA GLU A 10 24.02 -4.18 -6.03
C GLU A 10 23.58 -3.40 -4.79
N ASN A 11 23.16 -4.07 -3.71
CA ASN A 11 22.84 -3.39 -2.46
C ASN A 11 24.15 -2.97 -1.76
N PRO A 12 24.42 -1.65 -1.61
CA PRO A 12 25.65 -1.16 -0.98
C PRO A 12 25.73 -1.49 0.52
N ARG A 13 24.58 -1.81 1.15
CA ARG A 13 24.46 -2.21 2.56
C ARG A 13 23.81 -3.59 2.69
N PRO A 14 24.55 -4.70 2.46
CA PRO A 14 23.98 -6.03 2.50
C PRO A 14 23.29 -6.35 3.84
N GLY A 15 22.05 -6.82 3.76
CA GLY A 15 21.19 -7.16 4.90
C GLY A 15 20.32 -6.00 5.40
N ILE A 16 20.49 -4.79 4.86
CA ILE A 16 19.76 -3.59 5.26
C ILE A 16 18.92 -3.10 4.08
N ILE A 17 17.70 -2.63 4.36
CA ILE A 17 16.89 -1.84 3.43
C ILE A 17 16.46 -0.58 4.19
N ILE A 18 16.60 0.58 3.55
CA ILE A 18 16.13 1.87 4.08
C ILE A 18 15.04 2.42 3.15
N ASN A 19 14.10 3.18 3.71
CA ASN A 19 13.00 3.82 2.96
C ASN A 19 13.03 5.36 3.05
N SER A 20 14.14 5.92 3.52
CA SER A 20 14.45 7.35 3.49
C SER A 20 15.97 7.56 3.58
N PRO A 21 16.52 8.71 3.13
CA PRO A 21 17.96 8.90 2.94
C PRO A 21 18.83 8.68 4.18
N ASN A 22 18.30 9.02 5.36
CA ASN A 22 18.94 8.81 6.66
C ASN A 22 18.07 7.93 7.58
N GLY A 23 17.19 7.12 7.01
CA GLY A 23 16.29 6.24 7.75
C GLY A 23 17.01 5.05 8.38
N ASP A 24 16.38 4.50 9.42
CA ASP A 24 16.80 3.25 10.02
C ASP A 24 16.55 2.05 9.08
N ASP A 25 17.14 0.90 9.41
CA ASP A 25 16.83 -0.35 8.73
C ASP A 25 15.36 -0.75 8.93
N VAL A 26 14.62 -0.85 7.84
CA VAL A 26 13.22 -1.29 7.82
C VAL A 26 13.07 -2.76 7.43
N TYR A 27 14.18 -3.46 7.15
CA TYR A 27 14.15 -4.86 6.72
C TYR A 27 14.17 -5.85 7.88
N SER A 28 14.95 -5.57 8.92
CA SER A 28 15.08 -6.45 10.08
C SER A 28 13.73 -6.66 10.78
N GLY A 29 13.42 -7.91 11.09
CA GLY A 29 12.16 -8.28 11.77
C GLY A 29 10.93 -8.38 10.85
N VAL A 30 11.00 -7.95 9.58
CA VAL A 30 9.86 -8.06 8.66
C VAL A 30 9.56 -9.54 8.35
N PRO A 31 8.33 -10.02 8.60
CA PRO A 31 7.95 -11.40 8.35
C PRO A 31 8.09 -11.81 6.87
N LYS A 32 8.59 -13.02 6.64
CA LYS A 32 8.75 -13.63 5.31
C LYS A 32 7.61 -14.60 5.01
N ASP A 33 6.37 -14.11 5.00
CA ASP A 33 5.20 -14.98 4.82
C ASP A 33 5.08 -15.53 3.39
N TYR A 34 5.29 -14.68 2.39
CA TYR A 34 5.29 -15.04 0.98
C TYR A 34 6.45 -14.30 0.30
N THR A 35 7.43 -15.06 -0.19
CA THR A 35 8.66 -14.56 -0.82
C THR A 35 8.93 -15.30 -2.13
N GLY A 36 9.74 -14.71 -3.02
CA GLY A 36 10.03 -15.28 -4.33
C GLY A 36 8.75 -15.59 -5.11
N TYR A 37 8.68 -16.79 -5.70
CA TYR A 37 7.53 -17.23 -6.50
C TYR A 37 6.22 -17.41 -5.72
N ASP A 38 6.27 -17.38 -4.38
CA ASP A 38 5.06 -17.40 -3.55
C ASP A 38 4.35 -16.04 -3.53
N VAL A 39 5.00 -14.97 -4.03
CA VAL A 39 4.38 -13.66 -4.30
C VAL A 39 3.64 -13.73 -5.63
N ASN A 40 2.48 -14.37 -5.63
CA ASN A 40 1.63 -14.56 -6.81
C ASN A 40 0.16 -14.24 -6.51
N VAL A 41 -0.61 -14.00 -7.58
CA VAL A 41 -2.03 -13.58 -7.50
C VAL A 41 -2.89 -14.60 -6.74
N GLY A 42 -2.64 -15.90 -6.96
CA GLY A 42 -3.39 -16.96 -6.30
C GLY A 42 -3.24 -16.91 -4.78
N ASN A 43 -2.00 -16.76 -4.30
CA ASN A 43 -1.72 -16.61 -2.88
C ASN A 43 -2.29 -15.31 -2.32
N LEU A 44 -2.14 -14.18 -3.03
CA LEU A 44 -2.73 -12.91 -2.60
C LEU A 44 -4.25 -13.03 -2.38
N PHE A 45 -4.97 -13.64 -3.32
CA PHE A 45 -6.42 -13.83 -3.22
C PHE A 45 -6.80 -14.78 -2.09
N ALA A 46 -6.07 -15.89 -1.94
CA ALA A 46 -6.27 -16.82 -0.84
C ALA A 46 -6.02 -16.16 0.53
N VAL A 47 -5.00 -15.31 0.65
CA VAL A 47 -4.69 -14.53 1.85
C VAL A 47 -5.84 -13.59 2.21
N ILE A 48 -6.30 -12.76 1.27
CA ILE A 48 -7.39 -11.81 1.51
C ILE A 48 -8.66 -12.54 1.96
N LEU A 49 -8.97 -13.67 1.32
CA LEU A 49 -10.17 -14.47 1.61
C LEU A 49 -10.04 -15.34 2.87
N GLY A 50 -8.89 -15.39 3.53
CA GLY A 50 -8.67 -16.28 4.68
C GLY A 50 -8.62 -17.76 4.31
N ASN A 51 -8.40 -18.11 3.04
CA ASN A 51 -8.48 -19.48 2.55
C ASN A 51 -7.12 -20.19 2.52
N LYS A 52 -6.72 -20.78 3.65
CA LYS A 52 -5.44 -21.50 3.79
C LYS A 52 -5.29 -22.67 2.81
N THR A 53 -6.39 -23.33 2.43
CA THR A 53 -6.35 -24.50 1.53
C THR A 53 -6.07 -24.16 0.07
N ALA A 54 -6.29 -22.90 -0.32
CA ALA A 54 -6.02 -22.41 -1.68
C ALA A 54 -4.57 -21.92 -1.88
N LEU A 55 -3.79 -21.82 -0.80
CA LEU A 55 -2.40 -21.38 -0.86
C LEU A 55 -1.51 -22.40 -1.58
N LYS A 56 -0.51 -21.88 -2.29
CA LYS A 56 0.57 -22.64 -2.90
C LYS A 56 1.89 -22.05 -2.41
N GLY A 57 2.53 -22.72 -1.45
CA GLY A 57 3.75 -22.22 -0.82
C GLY A 57 3.50 -21.16 0.26
N GLY A 58 4.56 -20.52 0.73
CA GLY A 58 4.55 -19.54 1.81
C GLY A 58 4.34 -20.13 3.21
N SER A 59 4.17 -19.25 4.20
CA SER A 59 4.05 -19.58 5.62
C SER A 59 2.69 -20.18 6.00
N GLY A 60 1.68 -20.05 5.14
CA GLY A 60 0.29 -20.42 5.46
C GLY A 60 -0.51 -19.32 6.17
N LYS A 61 0.09 -18.17 6.47
CA LYS A 61 -0.59 -17.05 7.13
C LYS A 61 -1.59 -16.38 6.20
N VAL A 62 -2.82 -16.21 6.63
CA VAL A 62 -3.90 -15.56 5.87
C VAL A 62 -4.69 -14.60 6.76
N VAL A 63 -5.56 -13.78 6.17
CA VAL A 63 -6.47 -12.89 6.91
C VAL A 63 -7.69 -13.69 7.38
N ASP A 64 -7.47 -14.52 8.39
CA ASP A 64 -8.46 -15.36 9.10
C ASP A 64 -9.24 -14.52 10.13
N SER A 65 -9.97 -13.53 9.62
CA SER A 65 -10.60 -12.46 10.41
C SER A 65 -12.10 -12.70 10.69
N GLY A 66 -12.60 -12.08 11.76
CA GLY A 66 -14.01 -12.07 12.15
C GLY A 66 -14.75 -10.77 11.79
N PRO A 67 -16.07 -10.69 12.07
CA PRO A 67 -16.93 -9.58 11.65
C PRO A 67 -16.61 -8.23 12.31
N ASN A 68 -15.86 -8.22 13.41
CA ASN A 68 -15.51 -7.01 14.14
C ASN A 68 -14.09 -6.51 13.83
N ASP A 69 -13.34 -7.25 13.01
CA ASP A 69 -11.94 -6.95 12.75
C ASP A 69 -11.79 -5.84 11.71
N HIS A 70 -10.66 -5.13 11.81
CA HIS A 70 -10.27 -4.10 10.87
C HIS A 70 -9.12 -4.64 10.00
N ILE A 71 -9.22 -4.47 8.69
CA ILE A 71 -8.21 -4.93 7.74
C ILE A 71 -7.54 -3.73 7.08
N PHE A 72 -6.21 -3.73 7.04
CA PHE A 72 -5.43 -2.80 6.24
C PHE A 72 -4.67 -3.58 5.17
N ILE A 73 -4.85 -3.20 3.90
CA ILE A 73 -4.12 -3.74 2.77
C ILE A 73 -3.31 -2.61 2.16
N TYR A 74 -2.03 -2.85 1.94
CA TYR A 74 -1.14 -1.94 1.24
C TYR A 74 -0.44 -2.68 0.11
N TYR A 75 -0.45 -2.09 -1.08
CA TYR A 75 0.22 -2.56 -2.29
C TYR A 75 1.11 -1.45 -2.81
N SER A 76 2.33 -1.81 -3.23
CA SER A 76 3.32 -0.91 -3.86
C SER A 76 4.07 -1.66 -4.95
N ASP A 77 3.88 -1.25 -6.21
CA ASP A 77 4.59 -1.75 -7.39
C ASP A 77 4.21 -0.87 -8.60
N HIS A 78 4.58 -1.28 -9.79
CA HIS A 78 4.04 -0.79 -11.04
C HIS A 78 2.54 -1.08 -11.20
N GLY A 79 1.90 -0.20 -11.96
CA GLY A 79 0.53 -0.37 -12.44
C GLY A 79 0.41 0.05 -13.90
N GLY A 80 -0.77 -0.20 -14.44
CA GLY A 80 -1.24 0.29 -15.72
C GLY A 80 -2.76 0.28 -15.75
N PRO A 81 -3.39 0.71 -16.84
CA PRO A 81 -4.85 0.77 -16.94
C PRO A 81 -5.52 -0.59 -16.65
N GLY A 82 -6.12 -0.71 -15.47
CA GLY A 82 -6.87 -1.90 -15.03
C GLY A 82 -6.01 -3.11 -14.64
N VAL A 83 -4.70 -2.94 -14.45
CA VAL A 83 -3.78 -4.02 -14.09
C VAL A 83 -2.69 -3.54 -13.13
N LEU A 84 -2.34 -4.41 -12.18
CA LEU A 84 -1.27 -4.23 -11.22
C LEU A 84 -0.15 -5.25 -11.49
N GLY A 85 1.09 -4.80 -11.34
CA GLY A 85 2.28 -5.62 -11.41
C GLY A 85 2.25 -6.81 -10.46
N MET A 86 2.93 -7.87 -10.84
CA MET A 86 3.28 -8.95 -9.92
C MET A 86 4.66 -9.46 -10.33
N PRO A 87 5.53 -9.84 -9.39
CA PRO A 87 6.84 -10.38 -9.74
C PRO A 87 6.76 -11.77 -10.41
N THR A 88 5.57 -12.37 -10.43
CA THR A 88 5.27 -13.62 -11.13
C THR A 88 4.08 -13.46 -12.06
N SER A 89 4.04 -14.22 -13.15
CA SER A 89 2.86 -14.30 -14.02
C SER A 89 1.74 -15.15 -13.40
N PRO A 90 0.46 -14.77 -13.55
CA PRO A 90 -0.04 -13.58 -14.26
C PRO A 90 0.01 -12.30 -13.39
N ALA A 91 -0.15 -11.15 -14.05
CA ALA A 91 -0.40 -9.87 -13.39
C ALA A 91 -1.77 -9.84 -12.67
N LEU A 92 -1.96 -8.88 -11.78
CA LEU A 92 -3.17 -8.73 -10.99
C LEU A 92 -4.18 -7.81 -11.71
N TYR A 93 -5.25 -8.37 -12.25
CA TYR A 93 -6.29 -7.56 -12.91
C TYR A 93 -7.29 -6.94 -11.94
N ALA A 94 -7.71 -5.70 -12.24
CA ALA A 94 -8.64 -4.92 -11.42
C ALA A 94 -9.97 -5.66 -11.16
N ASN A 95 -10.54 -6.29 -12.20
CA ASN A 95 -11.78 -7.05 -12.09
C ASN A 95 -11.67 -8.19 -11.07
N ASP A 96 -10.56 -8.93 -11.09
CA ASP A 96 -10.35 -10.06 -10.20
C ASP A 96 -10.15 -9.62 -8.76
N LEU A 97 -9.37 -8.54 -8.54
CA LEU A 97 -9.19 -7.94 -7.22
C LEU A 97 -10.53 -7.49 -6.63
N ASN A 98 -11.33 -6.75 -7.39
CA ASN A 98 -12.64 -6.28 -6.93
C ASN A 98 -13.62 -7.43 -6.67
N ASN A 99 -13.56 -8.51 -7.45
CA ASN A 99 -14.36 -9.72 -7.19
C ASN A 99 -13.93 -10.40 -5.88
N VAL A 100 -12.65 -10.41 -5.56
CA VAL A 100 -12.13 -10.93 -4.28
C VAL A 100 -12.58 -10.07 -3.11
N LEU A 101 -12.53 -8.74 -3.23
CA LEU A 101 -13.02 -7.80 -2.21
C LEU A 101 -14.54 -7.96 -1.97
N LYS A 102 -15.33 -8.10 -3.04
CA LYS A 102 -16.78 -8.40 -2.96
C LYS A 102 -17.04 -9.72 -2.24
N LYS A 103 -16.26 -10.77 -2.53
CA LYS A 103 -16.35 -12.06 -1.83
C LYS A 103 -15.97 -11.94 -0.34
N LYS A 104 -14.94 -11.16 -0.02
CA LYS A 104 -14.52 -10.89 1.36
C LYS A 104 -15.60 -10.13 2.13
N HIS A 105 -16.28 -9.18 1.49
CA HIS A 105 -17.42 -8.48 2.08
C HIS A 105 -18.60 -9.44 2.33
N ALA A 106 -18.96 -10.23 1.31
CA ALA A 106 -20.08 -11.17 1.39
C ALA A 106 -19.90 -12.25 2.46
N SER A 107 -18.66 -12.59 2.85
CA SER A 107 -18.41 -13.50 3.96
C SER A 107 -18.59 -12.87 5.35
N GLY A 108 -18.76 -11.55 5.44
CA GLY A 108 -18.98 -10.85 6.71
C GLY A 108 -17.79 -10.96 7.66
N THR A 109 -16.57 -11.07 7.14
CA THR A 109 -15.35 -11.34 7.93
C THR A 109 -14.50 -10.09 8.18
N TYR A 110 -15.11 -8.91 8.21
CA TYR A 110 -14.49 -7.66 8.69
C TYR A 110 -15.56 -6.61 8.97
N LYS A 111 -15.21 -5.64 9.82
CA LYS A 111 -16.03 -4.46 10.13
C LYS A 111 -15.78 -3.34 9.13
N SER A 112 -14.50 -3.00 8.92
CA SER A 112 -14.05 -2.08 7.87
C SER A 112 -12.69 -2.49 7.31
N LEU A 113 -12.47 -2.16 6.04
CA LEU A 113 -11.22 -2.44 5.33
C LEU A 113 -10.70 -1.13 4.72
N VAL A 114 -9.40 -0.88 4.88
CA VAL A 114 -8.69 0.22 4.22
C VAL A 114 -7.70 -0.38 3.23
N PHE A 115 -7.69 0.15 2.00
CA PHE A 115 -6.79 -0.26 0.94
C PHE A 115 -5.97 0.93 0.44
N TYR A 116 -4.66 0.92 0.66
CA TYR A 116 -3.74 1.90 0.11
C TYR A 116 -3.02 1.29 -1.10
N LEU A 117 -3.05 1.98 -2.23
CA LEU A 117 -2.55 1.48 -3.50
C LEU A 117 -1.56 2.47 -4.13
N GLU A 118 -0.28 2.14 -4.02
CA GLU A 118 0.81 2.78 -4.76
C GLU A 118 1.03 2.06 -6.09
N ALA A 119 0.75 2.77 -7.19
CA ALA A 119 1.04 2.37 -8.56
C ALA A 119 0.66 3.49 -9.54
N CYS A 120 1.27 3.46 -10.73
CA CYS A 120 0.80 4.23 -11.88
C CYS A 120 -0.63 3.83 -12.29
N GLU A 121 -1.41 4.81 -12.76
CA GLU A 121 -2.80 4.68 -13.18
C GLU A 121 -3.70 3.96 -12.14
N SER A 122 -3.36 4.07 -10.85
CA SER A 122 -3.89 3.20 -9.79
C SER A 122 -5.40 3.38 -9.55
N ARG A 123 -5.97 4.54 -9.85
CA ARG A 123 -7.43 4.76 -9.77
C ARG A 123 -8.21 3.83 -10.71
N CYS A 124 -7.64 3.43 -11.86
CA CYS A 124 -8.26 2.45 -12.77
C CYS A 124 -8.56 1.10 -12.10
N ILE A 125 -7.92 0.79 -10.98
CA ILE A 125 -8.14 -0.46 -10.26
C ILE A 125 -9.50 -0.48 -9.56
N PHE A 126 -10.03 0.67 -9.14
CA PHE A 126 -11.29 0.74 -8.39
C PHE A 126 -12.41 1.49 -9.12
N GLU A 127 -12.07 2.43 -10.00
CA GLU A 127 -13.03 3.28 -10.70
C GLU A 127 -14.05 2.46 -11.52
N GLY A 128 -15.33 2.63 -11.21
CA GLY A 128 -16.42 1.86 -11.83
C GLY A 128 -16.50 0.37 -11.45
N LEU A 129 -15.58 -0.14 -10.63
CA LEU A 129 -15.47 -1.57 -10.28
C LEU A 129 -15.75 -1.86 -8.81
N LEU A 130 -15.32 -0.97 -7.91
CA LEU A 130 -15.53 -1.07 -6.46
C LEU A 130 -16.83 -0.36 -6.08
N PRO A 131 -17.91 -1.09 -5.75
CA PRO A 131 -19.17 -0.46 -5.38
C PRO A 131 -19.11 0.12 -3.96
N GLU A 132 -19.90 1.16 -3.74
CA GLU A 132 -20.15 1.69 -2.40
C GLU A 132 -20.87 0.67 -1.51
N GLY A 133 -20.83 0.88 -0.19
CA GLY A 133 -21.54 0.04 0.79
C GLY A 133 -20.80 -1.23 1.22
N LEU A 134 -19.60 -1.49 0.71
CA LEU A 134 -18.78 -2.63 1.13
C LEU A 134 -18.01 -2.41 2.45
N ASN A 135 -18.10 -1.24 3.08
CA ASN A 135 -17.23 -0.82 4.18
C ASN A 135 -15.73 -0.91 3.82
N ILE A 136 -15.41 -0.63 2.55
CA ILE A 136 -14.05 -0.55 2.02
C ILE A 136 -13.76 0.91 1.69
N TYR A 137 -12.67 1.43 2.23
CA TYR A 137 -12.12 2.73 1.86
C TYR A 137 -10.81 2.51 1.11
N ALA A 138 -10.67 3.07 -0.09
CA ALA A 138 -9.48 2.92 -0.92
C ALA A 138 -8.90 4.28 -1.25
N THR A 139 -7.57 4.40 -1.19
CA THR A 139 -6.82 5.53 -1.73
C THR A 139 -5.79 5.03 -2.72
N THR A 140 -5.52 5.85 -3.74
CA THR A 140 -4.63 5.51 -4.85
C THR A 140 -3.60 6.61 -5.01
N ALA A 141 -2.37 6.24 -5.38
CA ALA A 141 -1.27 7.18 -5.57
C ALA A 141 -1.48 8.12 -6.75
N SER A 142 -2.26 7.72 -7.76
CA SER A 142 -2.56 8.54 -8.92
C SER A 142 -3.97 8.30 -9.45
N ASN A 143 -4.43 9.19 -10.33
CA ASN A 143 -5.68 9.04 -11.06
C ASN A 143 -5.57 8.00 -12.19
N ALA A 144 -6.60 7.90 -13.02
CA ALA A 144 -6.72 6.85 -14.02
C ALA A 144 -5.77 7.02 -15.22
N GLU A 145 -5.23 8.21 -15.41
CA GLU A 145 -4.43 8.60 -16.59
C GLU A 145 -3.03 9.11 -16.21
N GLU A 146 -2.69 9.11 -14.91
CA GLU A 146 -1.43 9.63 -14.39
C GLU A 146 -0.55 8.53 -13.80
N SER A 147 0.76 8.72 -13.99
CA SER A 147 1.79 7.93 -13.33
C SER A 147 1.97 8.38 -11.88
N SER A 148 2.32 7.44 -11.00
CA SER A 148 2.86 7.78 -9.69
C SER A 148 4.38 7.96 -9.77
N TRP A 149 4.99 8.45 -8.68
CA TRP A 149 6.37 8.92 -8.69
C TRP A 149 7.21 8.25 -7.61
N GLY A 150 8.42 7.84 -7.97
CA GLY A 150 9.47 7.52 -7.01
C GLY A 150 9.92 8.78 -6.26
N THR A 151 10.57 8.59 -5.12
CA THR A 151 11.17 9.66 -4.33
C THR A 151 12.46 9.20 -3.66
N TYR A 152 13.23 10.13 -3.10
CA TYR A 152 14.58 9.87 -2.60
C TYR A 152 15.44 9.20 -3.69
N CYS A 153 15.39 9.78 -4.89
CA CYS A 153 16.10 9.29 -6.06
C CYS A 153 17.49 9.93 -6.18
N PRO A 154 18.54 9.14 -6.51
CA PRO A 154 19.88 9.68 -6.72
C PRO A 154 19.91 10.73 -7.85
N GLY A 155 20.57 11.86 -7.60
CA GLY A 155 20.71 12.95 -8.56
C GLY A 155 19.58 13.99 -8.54
N GLU A 156 18.40 13.63 -8.02
CA GLU A 156 17.30 14.58 -7.77
C GLU A 156 17.34 15.10 -6.33
N ASP A 157 17.64 14.22 -5.37
CA ASP A 157 17.75 14.58 -3.96
C ASP A 157 19.20 14.49 -3.48
N THR A 158 19.78 15.63 -3.11
CA THR A 158 21.15 15.71 -2.58
C THR A 158 21.34 15.05 -1.20
N SER A 159 20.25 14.71 -0.53
CA SER A 159 20.27 14.00 0.76
C SER A 159 20.44 12.49 0.60
N VAL A 160 20.15 11.93 -0.58
CA VAL A 160 20.38 10.51 -0.89
C VAL A 160 21.88 10.27 -0.99
N LEU A 161 22.36 9.35 -0.16
CA LEU A 161 23.76 8.98 -0.15
C LEU A 161 24.17 8.44 -1.51
N SER A 162 25.31 8.91 -2.03
CA SER A 162 25.83 8.59 -3.36
C SER A 162 26.14 7.11 -3.61
N GLU A 163 25.89 6.24 -2.64
CA GLU A 163 26.12 4.79 -2.71
C GLU A 163 24.90 4.02 -3.24
N TYR A 164 23.70 4.61 -3.23
CA TYR A 164 22.52 4.03 -3.86
C TYR A 164 22.37 4.57 -5.29
N GLU A 165 22.16 3.67 -6.25
CA GLU A 165 21.92 3.99 -7.66
C GLU A 165 20.42 3.88 -8.05
N THR A 166 19.54 3.72 -7.07
CA THR A 166 18.09 3.57 -7.24
C THR A 166 17.32 4.43 -6.23
N CYS A 167 16.06 4.74 -6.51
CA CYS A 167 15.17 5.44 -5.58
C CYS A 167 14.89 4.59 -4.34
N LEU A 168 14.79 5.23 -3.16
CA LEU A 168 14.60 4.52 -1.89
C LEU A 168 13.13 4.28 -1.53
N GLY A 169 12.20 5.03 -2.13
CA GLY A 169 10.76 4.86 -1.88
C GLY A 169 9.91 5.49 -2.97
N ASP A 170 8.60 5.40 -2.79
CA ASP A 170 7.60 6.01 -3.66
C ASP A 170 6.93 7.20 -2.94
N LEU A 171 6.64 8.27 -3.68
CA LEU A 171 6.24 9.55 -3.13
C LEU A 171 4.94 9.48 -2.31
N TYR A 172 3.89 8.85 -2.83
CA TYR A 172 2.65 8.63 -2.07
C TYR A 172 2.92 7.75 -0.84
N SER A 173 3.74 6.71 -1.02
CA SER A 173 4.05 5.73 0.01
C SER A 173 4.79 6.32 1.20
N VAL A 174 5.89 7.05 0.95
CA VAL A 174 6.65 7.70 2.03
C VAL A 174 5.81 8.78 2.69
N ALA A 175 4.99 9.52 1.93
CA ALA A 175 4.19 10.61 2.47
C ALA A 175 3.20 10.13 3.53
N TRP A 176 2.45 9.04 3.30
CA TRP A 176 1.60 8.50 4.37
C TRP A 176 2.40 7.79 5.45
N MET A 177 3.48 7.08 5.13
CA MET A 177 4.26 6.37 6.15
C MET A 177 4.91 7.35 7.14
N GLU A 178 5.46 8.45 6.64
CA GLU A 178 6.09 9.50 7.45
C GLU A 178 5.06 10.33 8.22
N ASP A 179 3.91 10.66 7.61
CA ASP A 179 2.82 11.36 8.32
C ASP A 179 2.16 10.47 9.41
N ARG A 180 2.09 9.15 9.19
CA ARG A 180 1.49 8.22 10.16
C ARG A 180 2.31 8.03 11.43
N TYR A 181 3.61 8.36 11.43
CA TYR A 181 4.38 8.45 12.67
C TYR A 181 3.83 9.54 13.63
N ASP A 182 3.08 10.51 13.13
CA ASP A 182 2.43 11.55 13.93
C ASP A 182 0.95 11.24 14.29
N SER A 183 0.29 10.20 13.72
CA SER A 183 -1.18 10.00 13.87
C SER A 183 -1.67 8.64 14.38
N VAL A 184 -0.80 7.63 14.55
CA VAL A 184 -1.18 6.33 15.12
C VAL A 184 -0.46 6.10 16.44
N THR A 185 -1.14 6.35 17.56
CA THR A 185 -0.59 6.02 18.87
C THR A 185 -0.66 4.50 19.14
N VAL A 186 0.29 3.99 19.93
CA VAL A 186 0.39 2.57 20.36
C VAL A 186 -0.90 2.07 21.03
N CYS A 187 -1.75 2.98 21.52
CA CYS A 187 -3.02 2.67 22.19
C CYS A 187 -4.22 2.55 21.23
N GLY A 188 -4.03 2.77 19.92
CA GLY A 188 -5.15 2.81 18.97
C GLY A 188 -6.01 4.07 19.09
N ASP A 189 -5.57 5.05 19.87
CA ASP A 189 -6.15 6.38 19.89
C ASP A 189 -5.65 7.12 18.65
N LEU A 190 -6.53 7.22 17.65
CA LEU A 190 -6.37 8.13 16.52
C LEU A 190 -6.57 9.55 17.02
N GLU A 191 -5.48 10.28 17.31
CA GLU A 191 -5.51 11.73 17.16
C GLU A 191 -5.54 12.00 15.66
N CYS A 192 -6.74 11.95 15.07
CA CYS A 192 -6.93 12.36 13.69
C CYS A 192 -6.33 13.76 13.52
N GLN A 193 -5.47 13.95 12.51
CA GLN A 193 -5.20 15.28 11.99
C GLN A 193 -6.52 15.81 11.40
N ASP A 194 -7.31 16.50 12.23
CA ASP A 194 -8.59 17.12 11.86
C ASP A 194 -8.40 18.38 10.97
N GLN A 195 -7.17 18.65 10.53
CA GLN A 195 -6.84 19.79 9.68
C GLN A 195 -5.67 19.47 8.74
N LEU A 196 -5.78 20.02 7.52
CA LEU A 196 -4.65 20.13 6.61
C LEU A 196 -3.58 21.02 7.26
N ASN A 197 -2.35 20.54 7.31
CA ASN A 197 -1.19 21.24 7.84
C ASN A 197 -0.03 21.13 6.85
N GLU A 198 1.03 21.93 7.01
CA GLU A 198 2.15 21.94 6.06
C GLU A 198 2.90 20.60 5.94
N ARG A 199 2.75 19.68 6.91
CA ARG A 199 3.38 18.34 6.88
C ARG A 199 2.56 17.33 6.10
N ASN A 200 1.23 17.35 6.26
CA ASN A 200 0.34 16.42 5.58
C ASN A 200 -0.12 16.94 4.21
N LYS A 201 -0.05 18.26 3.97
CA LYS A 201 -0.46 18.89 2.72
C LYS A 201 0.19 18.27 1.48
N PRO A 202 1.50 17.97 1.46
CA PRO A 202 2.11 17.25 0.34
C PRO A 202 1.43 15.91 0.06
N PHE A 203 1.11 15.11 1.09
CA PHE A 203 0.34 13.87 0.91
C PHE A 203 -1.01 14.17 0.23
N PHE A 204 -1.78 15.14 0.73
CA PHE A 204 -3.09 15.47 0.16
C PHE A 204 -3.04 16.09 -1.25
N ASP A 205 -1.98 16.80 -1.60
CA ASP A 205 -1.80 17.38 -2.93
C ASP A 205 -1.35 16.35 -3.98
N LEU A 206 -0.74 15.24 -3.54
CA LEU A 206 -0.17 14.20 -4.40
C LEU A 206 -1.08 12.97 -4.51
N CYS A 207 -2.03 12.78 -3.59
CA CYS A 207 -2.95 11.65 -3.60
C CYS A 207 -4.25 12.00 -4.33
N ASP A 208 -4.58 11.26 -5.39
CA ASP A 208 -5.90 11.32 -6.04
C ASP A 208 -6.97 10.51 -5.27
N GLY A 209 -6.89 10.51 -3.94
CA GLY A 209 -7.83 9.81 -3.07
C GLY A 209 -9.22 10.46 -3.12
N ILE A 210 -10.23 9.68 -3.52
CA ILE A 210 -11.62 10.05 -3.25
C ILE A 210 -11.86 9.88 -1.74
N PHE A 211 -11.88 10.99 -1.00
CA PHE A 211 -12.23 11.01 0.42
C PHE A 211 -13.74 10.83 0.63
N MET A 212 -14.26 9.63 0.37
CA MET A 212 -15.60 9.24 0.80
C MET A 212 -15.54 8.93 2.29
N ASN A 213 -15.84 9.94 3.11
CA ASN A 213 -16.04 9.89 4.56
C ASN A 213 -14.88 10.38 5.45
N TYR A 214 -14.54 11.65 5.28
CA TYR A 214 -14.08 12.44 6.43
C TYR A 214 -15.07 13.57 6.64
N THR A 215 -15.49 13.75 7.88
CA THR A 215 -16.19 14.93 8.40
C THR A 215 -15.27 16.16 8.30
N TRP A 216 -14.92 16.58 7.08
CA TRP A 216 -14.28 17.86 6.83
C TRP A 216 -15.30 18.95 7.12
N LYS A 217 -15.15 19.64 8.25
CA LYS A 217 -15.82 20.92 8.43
C LYS A 217 -15.02 21.95 7.66
N VAL A 218 -15.53 22.35 6.49
CA VAL A 218 -15.09 23.57 5.83
C VAL A 218 -15.44 24.73 6.77
N LEU A 219 -14.44 25.23 7.50
CA LEU A 219 -14.55 26.52 8.17
C LEU A 219 -14.43 27.57 7.06
N PHE A 220 -15.57 28.13 6.66
CA PHE A 220 -15.60 29.38 5.94
C PHE A 220 -14.87 30.42 6.81
N LEU A 221 -13.71 30.89 6.34
CA LEU A 221 -13.12 32.12 6.85
C LEU A 221 -14.07 33.26 6.48
N VAL A 222 -14.67 33.88 7.49
CA VAL A 222 -15.31 35.20 7.41
C VAL A 222 -14.25 36.25 7.71
#